data_AF-A0A1H9XW49-F1
#
_entry.id   AF-A0A1H9XW49-F1
#
_cell.length_a   1.000
_cell.length_b   1.000
_cell.length_c   1.000
_cell.angle_alpha   90.00
_cell.angle_beta   90.00
_cell.angle_gamma   90.00
#
_symmetry.space_group_name_H-M   'P 1'
#
loop_
_entity.id
_entity.type
_entity.pdbx_description
1 polymer ?
#
loop_
_entity_poly.entity_id
_entity_poly.type
_entity_poly.pdbx_seq_one_letter_code
_entity_poly.pdbx_strand_id
1 'polypeptide(L)'
;MPDLASRAARGHAERSWWERQTQGTQAWLVIGAVGAVIGGHFLMWELLLPGLGDLVGLVPVVSTVVGWLFCGGAIAATGVTLVNWGTFSAGARSRWTIASAVWGVVALMVGVPSRIAFDVSLPLDYWAGLFAGARGLLSLPLLAGLPALAWVGIARLLRRKARCSRTTAGWLFVAYSVVLLFWGATSPRMV
;
A
#
# COMPACT_ATOMS: atom_id res chain seq x y z
N MET A 1 -4.72 -48.36 -6.79
CA MET A 1 -5.05 -47.89 -5.43
C MET A 1 -4.07 -46.79 -5.07
N PRO A 2 -4.51 -45.54 -4.81
CA PRO A 2 -3.61 -44.48 -4.37
C PRO A 2 -3.03 -44.86 -3.01
N ASP A 3 -1.70 -44.91 -2.96
CA ASP A 3 -0.88 -45.32 -1.83
C ASP A 3 -1.29 -44.58 -0.54
N LEU A 4 -1.55 -45.34 0.53
CA LEU A 4 -1.83 -44.82 1.87
C LEU A 4 -0.66 -43.95 2.37
N ALA A 5 0.57 -44.20 1.91
CA ALA A 5 1.72 -43.34 2.19
C ALA A 5 1.58 -41.94 1.54
N SER A 6 0.94 -41.83 0.38
CA SER A 6 0.63 -40.53 -0.23
C SER A 6 -0.47 -39.76 0.50
N ARG A 7 -1.30 -40.44 1.31
CA ARG A 7 -2.31 -39.81 2.18
C ARG A 7 -1.72 -39.43 3.53
N ALA A 8 -0.82 -40.25 4.08
CA ALA A 8 -0.05 -39.91 5.29
C ALA A 8 0.88 -38.70 5.04
N ALA A 9 1.55 -38.63 3.89
CA ALA A 9 2.39 -37.48 3.49
C ALA A 9 1.59 -36.18 3.25
N ARG A 10 0.27 -36.28 2.99
CA ARG A 10 -0.63 -35.12 2.87
C ARG A 10 -1.33 -34.75 4.20
N GLY A 11 -1.20 -35.60 5.23
CA GLY A 11 -1.82 -35.42 6.55
C GLY A 11 -1.01 -34.56 7.53
N HIS A 12 0.21 -34.18 7.18
CA HIS A 12 1.00 -33.17 7.87
C HIS A 12 1.14 -31.95 6.99
N ALA A 13 0.05 -31.19 6.80
CA ALA A 13 0.23 -29.77 6.58
C ALA A 13 0.96 -29.24 7.82
N GLU A 14 2.27 -29.08 7.73
CA GLU A 14 3.08 -28.53 8.83
C GLU A 14 2.40 -27.24 9.30
N ARG A 15 2.02 -27.20 10.58
CA ARG A 15 1.51 -25.99 11.23
C ARG A 15 2.45 -24.83 10.90
N SER A 16 1.90 -23.68 10.51
CA SER A 16 2.71 -22.52 10.15
C SER A 16 3.64 -22.10 11.32
N TRP A 17 4.76 -21.41 11.05
CA TRP A 17 5.66 -20.97 12.12
C TRP A 17 4.92 -20.19 13.22
N TRP A 18 3.92 -19.40 12.84
CA TRP A 18 3.04 -18.65 13.74
C TRP A 18 2.21 -19.58 14.63
N GLU A 19 1.58 -20.61 14.06
CA GLU A 19 0.79 -21.61 14.79
C GLU A 19 1.62 -22.47 15.75
N ARG A 20 2.94 -22.51 15.56
CA ARG A 20 3.87 -23.18 16.49
C ARG A 20 4.23 -22.32 17.70
N GLN A 21 3.95 -21.01 17.69
CA GLN A 21 4.23 -20.12 18.81
C GLN A 21 3.18 -20.25 19.91
N THR A 22 3.58 -20.00 21.16
CA THR A 22 2.62 -19.88 22.28
C THR A 22 1.78 -18.61 22.13
N GLN A 23 0.55 -18.61 22.68
CA GLN A 23 -0.33 -17.43 22.65
C GLN A 23 0.36 -16.18 23.21
N GLY A 24 1.15 -16.31 24.29
CA GLY A 24 1.91 -15.21 24.86
C GLY A 24 2.98 -14.65 23.89
N THR A 25 3.70 -15.51 23.17
CA THR A 25 4.69 -15.08 22.16
C THR A 25 4.02 -14.36 21.00
N GLN A 26 2.89 -14.89 20.52
CA GLN A 26 2.09 -14.24 19.48
C GLN A 26 1.64 -12.84 19.93
N ALA A 27 1.13 -12.70 21.15
CA ALA A 27 0.72 -11.41 21.70
C ALA A 27 1.88 -10.42 21.78
N TRP A 28 3.05 -10.85 22.26
CA TRP A 28 4.24 -9.99 22.34
C TRP A 28 4.77 -9.56 20.97
N LEU A 29 4.72 -10.43 19.96
CA LEU A 29 5.10 -10.07 18.59
C LEU A 29 4.17 -9.01 18.02
N VAL A 30 2.86 -9.12 18.26
CA VAL A 30 1.89 -8.09 17.85
C VAL A 30 2.13 -6.78 18.60
N ILE A 31 2.29 -6.82 19.92
CA ILE A 31 2.56 -5.62 20.73
C ILE A 31 3.86 -4.95 20.28
N GLY A 32 4.93 -5.71 20.08
CA GLY A 32 6.22 -5.20 19.60
C GLY A 32 6.11 -4.58 18.20
N ALA A 33 5.39 -5.22 17.28
CA ALA A 33 5.14 -4.67 15.95
C ALA A 33 4.33 -3.36 16.01
N VAL A 34 3.29 -3.30 16.84
CA VAL A 34 2.50 -2.06 17.06
C VAL A 34 3.39 -0.96 17.65
N GLY A 35 4.18 -1.27 18.68
CA GLY A 35 5.12 -0.34 19.27
C GLY A 35 6.15 0.19 18.26
N ALA A 36 6.69 -0.68 17.41
CA ALA A 36 7.62 -0.28 16.35
C ALA A 36 6.96 0.61 15.29
N VAL A 37 5.70 0.33 14.91
CA VAL A 37 4.92 1.18 14.00
C VAL A 37 4.69 2.55 14.64
N ILE A 38 4.24 2.60 15.89
CA ILE A 38 4.00 3.86 16.59
C ILE A 38 5.31 4.66 16.72
N GLY A 39 6.38 4.05 17.25
CA GLY A 39 7.68 4.73 17.41
C GLY A 39 8.28 5.16 16.07
N GLY A 40 8.17 4.31 15.04
CA GLY A 40 8.59 4.64 13.67
C GLY A 40 7.82 5.81 13.09
N HIS A 41 6.52 5.98 13.41
CA HIS A 41 5.72 7.13 12.98
C HIS A 41 6.31 8.43 13.48
N PHE A 42 6.60 8.51 14.77
CA PHE A 42 7.19 9.72 15.37
C PHE A 42 8.59 9.99 14.83
N LEU A 43 9.47 8.98 14.81
CA LEU A 43 10.82 9.12 14.26
C LEU A 43 10.82 9.61 12.81
N MET A 44 9.90 9.09 12.01
CA MET A 44 9.77 9.49 10.60
C MET A 44 9.36 10.96 10.48
N TRP A 45 8.34 11.40 11.21
CA TRP A 45 7.86 12.78 11.16
C TRP A 45 8.83 13.80 11.77
N GLU A 46 9.54 13.45 12.83
CA GLU A 46 10.46 14.38 13.52
C GLU A 46 11.87 14.42 12.90
N LEU A 47 12.35 13.33 12.29
CA LEU A 47 13.73 13.24 11.81
C LEU A 47 13.83 13.05 10.30
N LEU A 48 13.11 12.07 9.73
CA LEU A 48 13.32 11.67 8.33
C LEU A 48 12.66 12.63 7.34
N LEU A 49 11.41 13.01 7.58
CA LEU A 49 10.65 13.86 6.65
C LEU A 49 11.20 15.30 6.55
N PRO A 50 11.61 15.98 7.65
CA PRO A 50 12.27 17.27 7.55
C PRO A 50 13.54 17.21 6.70
N GLY A 51 14.42 16.23 6.97
CA GLY A 51 15.66 16.06 6.21
C GLY A 51 15.43 15.75 4.73
N LEU A 52 14.37 14.99 4.40
CA LEU A 52 13.95 14.80 3.01
C LEU A 52 13.44 16.09 2.39
N GLY A 53 12.61 16.85 3.11
CA GLY A 53 12.08 18.15 2.69
C GLY A 53 13.18 19.15 2.34
N ASP A 54 14.22 19.24 3.17
CA ASP A 54 15.38 20.11 2.93
C ASP A 54 16.16 19.67 1.67
N LEU A 55 16.31 18.36 1.46
CA LEU A 55 17.03 17.80 0.31
C LEU A 55 16.31 18.08 -1.01
N VAL A 56 14.98 18.00 -1.03
CA VAL A 56 14.19 18.07 -2.28
C VAL A 56 13.49 19.42 -2.50
N GLY A 57 13.49 20.30 -1.50
CA GLY A 57 12.77 21.57 -1.51
C GLY A 57 13.25 22.57 -2.58
N LEU A 58 14.47 22.39 -3.10
CA LEU A 58 15.05 23.26 -4.13
C LEU A 58 14.40 23.10 -5.51
N VAL A 59 13.77 21.94 -5.79
CA VAL A 59 13.16 21.65 -7.09
C VAL A 59 11.70 21.26 -6.88
N PRO A 60 10.73 22.16 -7.13
CA PRO A 60 9.31 21.94 -6.86
C PRO A 60 8.76 20.60 -7.37
N VAL A 61 9.10 20.23 -8.61
CA VAL A 61 8.65 18.97 -9.22
C VAL A 61 9.18 17.75 -8.47
N VAL A 62 10.46 17.77 -8.06
CA VAL A 62 11.07 16.68 -7.30
C VAL A 62 10.42 16.61 -5.91
N SER A 63 10.20 17.76 -5.28
CA SER A 63 9.52 17.88 -3.99
C SER A 63 8.11 17.24 -4.01
N THR A 64 7.30 17.55 -5.02
CA THR A 64 5.98 16.92 -5.22
C THR A 64 6.08 15.42 -5.45
N VAL A 65 7.01 14.97 -6.30
CA VAL A 65 7.20 13.54 -6.56
C VAL A 65 7.55 12.80 -5.26
N VAL A 66 8.44 13.35 -4.44
CA VAL A 66 8.84 12.73 -3.17
C VAL A 66 7.68 12.68 -2.18
N GLY A 67 6.92 13.76 -2.02
CA GLY A 67 5.70 13.74 -1.19
C GLY A 67 4.69 12.69 -1.67
N TRP A 68 4.51 12.56 -2.99
CA TRP A 68 3.63 11.56 -3.61
C TRP A 68 4.12 10.11 -3.45
N LEU A 69 5.42 9.86 -3.44
CA LEU A 69 6.01 8.51 -3.46
C LEU A 69 5.54 7.62 -2.31
N PHE A 70 5.22 8.19 -1.15
CA PHE A 70 4.74 7.41 -0.01
C PHE A 70 3.41 6.73 -0.34
N CYS A 71 2.35 7.50 -0.55
CA CYS A 71 1.02 6.96 -0.79
C CYS A 71 0.80 6.59 -2.25
N GLY A 72 1.10 7.50 -3.18
CA GLY A 72 0.97 7.28 -4.61
C GLY A 72 1.90 6.16 -5.10
N GLY A 73 3.17 6.17 -4.67
CA GLY A 73 4.12 5.11 -5.00
C GLY A 73 3.67 3.73 -4.49
N ALA A 74 3.11 3.63 -3.27
CA ALA A 74 2.54 2.37 -2.78
C ALA A 74 1.38 1.85 -3.65
N ILE A 75 0.50 2.75 -4.11
CA ILE A 75 -0.60 2.42 -5.03
C ILE A 75 -0.04 1.93 -6.37
N ALA A 76 0.95 2.64 -6.93
CA ALA A 76 1.60 2.25 -8.19
C ALA A 76 2.31 0.90 -8.08
N ALA A 77 3.07 0.67 -6.99
CA ALA A 77 3.77 -0.58 -6.73
C ALA A 77 2.79 -1.77 -6.60
N THR A 78 1.65 -1.56 -5.95
CA THR A 78 0.55 -2.54 -5.92
C THR A 78 0.04 -2.82 -7.33
N GLY A 79 -0.18 -1.78 -8.12
CA GLY A 79 -0.62 -1.92 -9.52
C GLY A 79 0.36 -2.71 -10.39
N VAL A 80 1.66 -2.36 -10.33
CA VAL A 80 2.75 -3.07 -11.03
C VAL A 80 2.83 -4.53 -10.60
N THR A 81 2.67 -4.81 -9.30
CA THR A 81 2.67 -6.17 -8.77
C THR A 81 1.49 -6.98 -9.31
N LEU A 82 0.30 -6.38 -9.43
CA LEU A 82 -0.89 -7.03 -10.00
C LEU A 82 -0.75 -7.29 -11.50
N VAL A 83 -0.18 -6.34 -12.26
CA VAL A 83 0.10 -6.51 -13.71
C VAL A 83 1.05 -7.68 -13.94
N ASN A 84 2.10 -7.80 -13.12
CA ASN A 84 3.16 -8.80 -13.28
C ASN A 84 2.94 -10.09 -12.46
N TRP A 85 1.79 -10.25 -11.81
CA TRP A 85 1.57 -11.37 -10.88
C TRP A 85 1.80 -12.74 -11.51
N GLY A 86 1.41 -12.89 -12.79
CA GLY A 86 1.58 -14.14 -13.55
C GLY A 86 3.02 -14.44 -13.97
N THR A 87 3.89 -13.43 -14.05
CA THR A 87 5.29 -13.58 -14.51
C THR A 87 6.24 -13.90 -13.36
N PHE A 88 5.88 -13.55 -12.12
CA PHE A 88 6.71 -13.84 -10.96
C PHE A 88 6.73 -15.33 -10.59
N SER A 89 7.91 -15.82 -10.20
CA SER A 89 8.07 -17.08 -9.47
C SER A 89 7.38 -17.01 -8.10
N ALA A 90 7.07 -18.15 -7.49
CA ALA A 90 6.39 -18.18 -6.18
C ALA A 90 7.17 -17.43 -5.08
N GLY A 91 8.49 -17.57 -5.05
CA GLY A 91 9.35 -16.83 -4.12
C GLY A 91 9.36 -15.32 -4.38
N ALA A 92 9.41 -14.90 -5.65
CA ALA A 92 9.31 -13.50 -6.01
C ALA A 92 7.96 -12.88 -5.61
N ARG A 93 6.86 -13.61 -5.79
CA ARG A 93 5.51 -13.14 -5.36
C ARG A 93 5.46 -12.91 -3.86
N SER A 94 6.03 -13.80 -3.06
CA SER A 94 6.06 -13.64 -1.60
C SER A 94 6.83 -12.38 -1.20
N ARG A 95 8.02 -12.17 -1.76
CA ARG A 95 8.83 -10.97 -1.49
C ARG A 95 8.14 -9.68 -1.92
N TRP A 96 7.55 -9.65 -3.11
CA TRP A 96 6.79 -8.49 -3.60
C TRP A 96 5.54 -8.20 -2.76
N THR A 97 4.86 -9.25 -2.30
CA THR A 97 3.73 -9.09 -1.37
C THR A 97 4.18 -8.46 -0.05
N ILE A 98 5.27 -8.96 0.53
CA ILE A 98 5.83 -8.42 1.78
C ILE A 98 6.28 -6.96 1.58
N ALA A 99 7.03 -6.67 0.51
CA ALA A 99 7.50 -5.32 0.22
C ALA A 99 6.33 -4.35 0.00
N SER A 100 5.30 -4.77 -0.74
CA SER A 100 4.09 -3.96 -0.95
C SER A 100 3.30 -3.76 0.34
N ALA A 101 3.24 -4.77 1.21
CA ALA A 101 2.58 -4.65 2.51
C ALA A 101 3.33 -3.67 3.43
N VAL A 102 4.66 -3.78 3.51
CA VAL A 102 5.50 -2.86 4.29
C VAL A 102 5.36 -1.42 3.76
N TRP A 103 5.43 -1.22 2.44
CA TRP A 103 5.22 0.11 1.86
C TRP A 103 3.78 0.60 2.12
N GLY A 104 2.77 -0.26 2.07
CA GLY A 104 1.40 0.09 2.44
C GLY A 104 1.27 0.57 3.89
N VAL A 105 1.98 -0.07 4.83
CA VAL A 105 2.04 0.40 6.23
C VAL A 105 2.69 1.77 6.32
N VAL A 106 3.85 1.96 5.68
CA VAL A 106 4.53 3.27 5.63
C VAL A 106 3.63 4.34 5.02
N ALA A 107 2.95 4.02 3.92
CA ALA A 107 2.01 4.90 3.24
C ALA A 107 0.84 5.33 4.13
N LEU A 108 0.35 4.45 5.01
CA LEU A 108 -0.68 4.80 5.99
C LEU A 108 -0.13 5.69 7.11
N MET A 109 1.09 5.41 7.59
CA MET A 109 1.75 6.22 8.61
C MET A 109 2.02 7.64 8.12
N VAL A 110 2.49 7.81 6.88
CA VAL A 110 2.74 9.14 6.31
C VAL A 110 1.44 9.78 5.82
N GLY A 111 0.55 8.99 5.21
CA GLY A 111 -0.68 9.50 4.57
C GLY A 111 -1.76 9.94 5.54
N VAL A 112 -1.72 9.50 6.81
CA VAL A 112 -2.63 9.97 7.85
C VAL A 112 -1.85 10.90 8.79
N PRO A 113 -1.72 12.20 8.46
CA PRO A 113 -0.96 13.14 9.27
C PRO A 113 -1.56 13.23 10.68
N SER A 114 -0.73 12.96 11.69
CA SER A 114 -1.05 13.24 13.08
C SER A 114 -0.91 14.75 13.36
N ARG A 115 -1.33 15.24 14.52
CA ARG A 115 -1.15 16.66 14.88
C ARG A 115 0.29 17.14 14.72
N ILE A 116 1.25 16.29 15.09
CA ILE A 116 2.70 16.55 14.98
C ILE A 116 3.14 16.77 13.54
N ALA A 117 2.51 16.09 12.58
CA ALA A 117 2.84 16.27 11.17
C ALA A 117 2.64 17.72 10.72
N PHE A 118 1.66 18.43 11.27
CA PHE A 118 1.37 19.82 10.92
C PHE A 118 2.34 20.83 11.54
N ASP A 119 3.08 20.44 12.58
CA ASP A 119 4.12 21.27 13.18
C ASP A 119 5.46 21.18 12.41
N VAL A 120 5.56 20.25 11.45
CA VAL A 120 6.75 20.07 10.62
C VAL A 120 6.72 21.02 9.42
N SER A 121 7.76 21.84 9.29
CA SER A 121 7.96 22.68 8.11
C SER A 121 8.48 21.84 6.96
N LEU A 122 7.66 21.66 5.93
CA LEU A 122 8.04 21.04 4.65
C LEU A 122 7.66 21.99 3.51
N PRO A 123 8.34 21.91 2.35
CA PRO A 123 7.97 22.67 1.17
C PRO A 123 6.50 22.47 0.79
N LEU A 124 5.83 23.52 0.31
CA LEU A 124 4.42 23.45 -0.09
C LEU A 124 4.18 22.37 -1.16
N ASP A 125 5.09 22.26 -2.13
CA ASP A 125 5.04 21.26 -3.20
C ASP A 125 5.11 19.82 -2.67
N TYR A 126 5.88 19.62 -1.60
CA TYR A 126 5.97 18.34 -0.89
C TYR A 126 4.62 17.98 -0.28
N TRP A 127 4.04 18.92 0.48
CA TRP A 127 2.73 18.76 1.09
C TRP A 127 1.65 18.48 0.05
N ALA A 128 1.69 19.16 -1.09
CA ALA A 128 0.73 18.94 -2.17
C ALA A 128 0.80 17.51 -2.73
N GLY A 129 2.01 17.00 -2.98
CA GLY A 129 2.21 15.60 -3.39
C GLY A 129 1.72 14.62 -2.34
N LEU A 130 2.07 14.86 -1.08
CA LEU A 130 1.68 14.01 0.04
C LEU A 130 0.17 13.96 0.25
N PHE A 131 -0.51 15.11 0.28
CA PHE A 131 -1.95 15.18 0.46
C PHE A 131 -2.72 14.58 -0.71
N ALA A 132 -2.25 14.78 -1.95
CA ALA A 132 -2.84 14.12 -3.11
C ALA A 132 -2.76 12.60 -2.99
N GLY A 133 -1.57 12.08 -2.66
CA GLY A 133 -1.38 10.65 -2.42
C GLY A 133 -2.25 10.12 -1.27
N ALA A 134 -2.28 10.82 -0.13
CA ALA A 134 -3.04 10.46 1.06
C ALA A 134 -4.56 10.38 0.79
N ARG A 135 -5.13 11.44 0.18
CA ARG A 135 -6.54 11.44 -0.22
C ARG A 135 -6.84 10.32 -1.21
N GLY A 136 -5.92 10.05 -2.11
CA GLY A 136 -6.06 8.97 -3.06
C GLY A 136 -6.09 7.59 -2.39
N LEU A 137 -5.19 7.36 -1.44
CA LEU A 137 -5.14 6.14 -0.65
C LEU A 137 -6.42 5.93 0.19
N LEU A 138 -6.92 7.00 0.83
CA LEU A 138 -8.13 6.96 1.66
C LEU A 138 -9.42 6.78 0.85
N SER A 139 -9.46 7.29 -0.38
CA SER A 139 -10.61 7.12 -1.28
C SER A 139 -10.58 5.81 -2.06
N LEU A 140 -9.48 5.07 -2.02
CA LEU A 140 -9.28 3.82 -2.75
C LEU A 140 -10.32 2.74 -2.44
N PRO A 141 -10.74 2.51 -1.17
CA PRO A 141 -11.83 1.57 -0.86
C PRO A 141 -13.16 1.97 -1.50
N LEU A 142 -13.46 3.27 -1.62
CA LEU A 142 -14.67 3.76 -2.27
C LEU A 142 -14.56 3.61 -3.79
N LEU A 143 -13.43 4.01 -4.37
CA LEU A 143 -13.19 3.98 -5.82
C LEU A 143 -13.01 2.56 -6.38
N ALA A 144 -12.47 1.62 -5.60
CA ALA A 144 -12.37 0.22 -6.00
C ALA A 144 -13.60 -0.59 -5.56
N GLY A 145 -14.13 -0.31 -4.38
CA GLY A 145 -15.23 -1.07 -3.78
C GLY A 145 -16.58 -0.79 -4.42
N LEU A 146 -16.96 0.47 -4.63
CA LEU A 146 -18.26 0.80 -5.22
C LEU A 146 -18.42 0.27 -6.65
N PRO A 147 -17.43 0.42 -7.56
CA PRO A 147 -17.53 -0.14 -8.90
C PRO A 147 -17.47 -1.67 -8.91
N ALA A 148 -16.68 -2.29 -8.03
CA ALA A 148 -16.65 -3.74 -7.90
C ALA A 148 -18.01 -4.29 -7.43
N LEU A 149 -18.65 -3.65 -6.45
CA LEU A 149 -19.97 -4.01 -5.97
C LEU A 149 -21.04 -3.79 -7.04
N ALA A 150 -21.01 -2.65 -7.75
CA ALA A 150 -21.90 -2.37 -8.86
C ALA A 150 -21.74 -3.41 -9.99
N TRP A 151 -20.51 -3.75 -10.34
CA TRP A 151 -20.20 -4.77 -11.35
C TRP A 151 -20.67 -6.16 -10.94
N VAL A 152 -20.50 -6.54 -9.67
CA VAL A 152 -21.03 -7.80 -9.14
C VAL A 152 -22.57 -7.81 -9.21
N GLY A 153 -23.22 -6.69 -8.89
CA GLY A 153 -24.68 -6.53 -9.03
C GLY A 153 -25.15 -6.70 -10.48
N ILE A 154 -24.52 -5.98 -11.42
CA ILE A 154 -24.80 -6.06 -12.85
C ILE A 154 -24.55 -7.47 -13.39
N ALA A 155 -23.44 -8.10 -13.02
CA ALA A 155 -23.11 -9.43 -13.49
C ALA A 155 -24.08 -10.49 -12.95
N ARG A 156 -24.55 -10.34 -11.71
CA ARG A 156 -25.65 -11.16 -11.15
C ARG A 156 -26.95 -10.96 -11.94
N LEU A 157 -27.32 -9.72 -12.25
CA LEU A 157 -28.50 -9.42 -13.08
C LEU A 157 -28.40 -10.02 -14.49
N LEU A 158 -27.22 -9.96 -15.10
CA LEU A 158 -26.97 -10.46 -16.45
C LEU A 158 -26.60 -11.95 -16.52
N ARG A 159 -26.59 -12.68 -15.39
CA ARG A 159 -26.09 -14.06 -15.26
C ARG A 159 -24.68 -14.28 -15.86
N ARG A 160 -23.86 -13.23 -15.91
CA ARG A 160 -22.49 -13.27 -16.43
C ARG A 160 -21.51 -13.53 -15.29
N LYS A 161 -20.41 -14.22 -15.58
CA LYS A 161 -19.29 -14.33 -14.63
C LYS A 161 -18.55 -12.98 -14.62
N ALA A 162 -18.74 -12.17 -13.58
CA ALA A 162 -17.89 -11.01 -13.33
C ALA A 162 -16.45 -11.48 -13.11
N ARG A 163 -15.56 -11.19 -14.06
CA ARG A 163 -14.11 -11.29 -13.85
C ARG A 163 -13.44 -10.03 -14.35
N CYS A 164 -13.06 -9.16 -13.42
CA CYS A 164 -12.01 -8.19 -13.71
C CYS A 164 -10.68 -8.96 -13.70
N SER A 165 -9.89 -8.83 -14.77
CA SER A 165 -8.57 -9.46 -14.78
C SER A 165 -7.65 -8.74 -13.78
N ARG A 166 -6.75 -9.47 -13.11
CA ARG A 166 -5.77 -8.85 -12.21
C ARG A 166 -4.92 -7.81 -12.92
N THR A 167 -4.58 -8.05 -14.18
CA THR A 167 -3.83 -7.13 -15.03
C THR A 167 -4.59 -5.83 -15.27
N THR A 168 -5.89 -5.90 -15.54
CA THR A 168 -6.75 -4.71 -15.68
C THR A 168 -6.80 -3.92 -14.37
N ALA A 169 -7.03 -4.61 -13.25
CA ALA A 169 -7.00 -3.96 -11.93
C ALA A 169 -5.64 -3.30 -11.67
N GLY A 170 -4.53 -3.97 -12.00
CA GLY A 170 -3.19 -3.42 -11.82
C GLY A 170 -2.96 -2.13 -12.61
N TRP A 171 -3.36 -2.10 -13.88
CA TRP A 171 -3.28 -0.87 -14.68
C TRP A 171 -4.15 0.27 -14.16
N LEU A 172 -5.34 -0.03 -13.61
CA LEU A 172 -6.18 0.99 -12.98
C LEU A 172 -5.48 1.62 -11.76
N PHE A 173 -4.79 0.82 -10.94
CA PHE A 173 -4.01 1.33 -9.81
C PHE A 173 -2.84 2.21 -10.28
N VAL A 174 -2.11 1.79 -11.31
CA VAL A 174 -1.01 2.59 -11.89
C VAL A 174 -1.54 3.91 -12.45
N ALA A 175 -2.58 3.87 -13.29
CA ALA A 175 -3.18 5.06 -13.88
C ALA A 175 -3.71 6.01 -12.80
N TYR A 176 -4.39 5.46 -11.79
CA TYR A 176 -4.90 6.25 -10.67
C TYR A 176 -3.77 6.93 -9.90
N SER A 177 -2.70 6.21 -9.60
CA SER A 177 -1.52 6.77 -8.93
C SER A 177 -0.89 7.92 -9.73
N VAL A 178 -0.78 7.79 -11.05
CA VAL A 178 -0.31 8.85 -11.94
C VAL A 178 -1.23 10.07 -11.91
N VAL A 179 -2.56 9.88 -11.93
CA VAL A 179 -3.53 10.98 -11.79
C VAL A 179 -3.34 11.73 -10.48
N LEU A 180 -3.08 11.02 -9.36
CA LEU A 180 -2.79 11.66 -8.08
C LEU A 180 -1.50 12.48 -8.11
N LEU A 181 -0.48 12.04 -8.85
CA LEU A 181 0.76 12.81 -9.03
C LEU A 181 0.49 14.14 -9.74
N PHE A 182 -0.26 14.09 -10.85
CA PHE A 182 -0.64 15.30 -11.58
C PHE A 182 -1.56 16.21 -10.76
N TRP A 183 -2.48 15.63 -9.99
CA TRP A 183 -3.27 16.39 -9.02
C TRP A 183 -2.36 17.11 -8.04
N GLY A 184 -1.44 16.39 -7.40
CA GLY A 184 -0.45 16.94 -6.46
C GLY A 184 0.38 18.07 -7.06
N ALA A 185 0.82 17.93 -8.31
CA ALA A 185 1.61 18.96 -9.01
C ALA A 185 0.81 20.21 -9.39
N THR A 186 -0.52 20.12 -9.49
CA THR A 186 -1.40 21.25 -9.87
C THR A 186 -2.03 21.94 -8.67
N SER A 187 -2.16 21.26 -7.53
CA SER A 187 -2.76 21.80 -6.30
C SER A 187 -2.04 22.97 -5.60
N PRO A 188 -0.70 23.19 -5.67
CA PRO A 188 -0.05 24.33 -5.04
C PRO A 188 -0.52 25.68 -5.58
N ARG A 189 -1.18 25.69 -6.75
CA ARG A 189 -1.71 26.90 -7.39
C ARG A 189 -3.14 27.24 -6.96
N MET A 190 -3.75 26.45 -6.05
CA MET A 190 -5.16 26.59 -5.63
C MET A 190 -5.33 26.86 -4.12
N VAL A 191 -4.22 27.05 -3.39
CA VAL A 191 -4.23 27.43 -1.96
C VAL A 191 -3.69 28.85 -1.83
#